data_AF-A0A940AD68-F1
#
_entry.id   AF-A0A940AD68-F1
#
_cell.length_a   1.000
_cell.length_b   1.000
_cell.length_c   1.000
_cell.angle_alpha   90.00
_cell.angle_beta   90.00
_cell.angle_gamma   90.00
#
_symmetry.space_group_name_H-M   'P 1'
#
loop_
_entity.id
_entity.type
_entity.pdbx_description
1 polymer ?
#
loop_
_entity_poly.entity_id
_entity_poly.type
_entity_poly.pdbx_seq_one_letter_code
_entity_poly.pdbx_strand_id
1 'polypeptide(L)' 'MTVDTDAIVSITEANQNFSRIARMVDEYGQVVIMKNNAPKYVLTEFNQADNEGKVSDEELKKVSEKLIKKNHKVYEELAK' A
#
# COMPACT_ATOMS: atom_id res chain seq x y z
N MET A 1 0.38 8.92 0.91
CA MET A 1 -0.45 8.09 1.80
C MET A 1 -0.59 8.82 3.11
N THR A 2 -1.71 9.51 3.29
CA THR A 2 -2.16 9.98 4.60
C THR A 2 -2.71 8.73 5.28
N VAL A 3 -1.95 8.12 6.17
CA VAL A 3 -2.44 6.98 6.94
C VAL A 3 -3.27 7.59 8.05
N ASP A 4 -4.60 7.43 7.98
CA ASP A 4 -5.48 7.85 9.06
C ASP A 4 -5.08 7.08 10.33
N THR A 5 -4.59 7.83 11.32
CA THR A 5 -4.12 7.30 12.60
C THR A 5 -5.19 6.54 13.37
N ASP A 6 -6.47 6.77 13.04
CA ASP A 6 -7.64 6.10 13.61
C ASP A 6 -7.77 4.64 13.13
N ALA A 7 -7.07 4.27 12.05
CA ALA A 7 -7.05 2.92 11.49
C ALA A 7 -5.82 2.10 11.93
N ILE A 8 -5.23 2.40 13.09
CA ILE A 8 -4.08 1.66 13.65
C ILE A 8 -4.53 0.89 14.89
N VAL A 9 -4.40 -0.43 14.87
CA VAL A 9 -4.81 -1.32 15.97
C VAL A 9 -3.69 -2.26 16.40
N SER A 10 -3.74 -2.75 17.63
CA SER A 10 -2.78 -3.77 18.08
C SER A 10 -3.17 -5.17 17.58
N ILE A 11 -2.22 -6.08 17.47
CA ILE A 11 -2.49 -7.48 17.11
C ILE A 11 -3.43 -8.18 18.11
N THR A 12 -3.32 -7.83 19.39
CA THR A 12 -4.18 -8.38 20.45
C THR A 12 -5.63 -7.95 20.23
N GLU A 13 -5.84 -6.67 19.93
CA GLU A 13 -7.16 -6.11 19.66
C GLU A 13 -7.77 -6.67 18.37
N ALA A 14 -6.98 -6.80 17.31
CA ALA A 14 -7.41 -7.42 16.06
C ALA A 14 -7.87 -8.88 16.27
N ASN A 15 -7.16 -9.64 17.12
CA ASN A 15 -7.54 -11.01 17.44
C ASN A 15 -8.81 -11.10 18.30
N GLN A 16 -9.03 -10.15 19.21
CA GLN A 16 -10.17 -10.17 20.13
C GLN A 16 -11.46 -9.59 19.51
N ASN A 17 -11.32 -8.62 18.60
CA ASN A 17 -12.43 -7.84 18.06
C ASN A 17 -12.46 -7.84 16.53
N PHE A 18 -12.11 -8.97 15.89
CA PHE A 18 -11.95 -9.03 14.43
C PHE A 18 -13.15 -8.47 13.66
N SER A 19 -14.39 -8.82 14.03
CA SER A 19 -15.60 -8.30 13.35
C SER A 19 -15.76 -6.78 13.45
N ARG A 20 -15.28 -6.17 14.54
CA ARG A 20 -15.25 -4.70 14.68
C ARG A 20 -14.21 -4.10 13.76
N ILE A 21 -13.03 -4.72 13.69
CA ILE A 21 -11.94 -4.28 12.83
C ILE A 21 -12.31 -4.41 11.34
N ALA A 22 -13.03 -5.47 10.97
CA ALA A 22 -13.56 -5.62 9.61
C ALA A 22 -14.49 -4.46 9.23
N ARG A 23 -15.38 -4.02 10.13
CA ARG A 23 -16.22 -2.83 9.89
C ARG A 23 -15.41 -1.54 9.78
N MET A 24 -14.31 -1.42 10.53
CA MET A 24 -13.38 -0.30 10.34
C MET A 24 -12.74 -0.34 8.96
N VAL A 25 -12.46 -1.52 8.40
CA VAL A 25 -11.98 -1.63 7.01
C VAL A 25 -13.06 -1.17 6.02
N ASP A 26 -14.33 -1.50 6.23
CA ASP A 26 -15.43 -1.01 5.38
C ASP A 26 -15.54 0.54 5.41
N GLU A 27 -15.16 1.18 6.52
CA GLU A 27 -15.23 2.64 6.71
C GLU A 27 -13.97 3.39 6.21
N TYR A 28 -12.78 2.88 6.56
CA TYR A 28 -11.49 3.53 6.29
C TYR A 28 -10.75 2.94 5.09
N GLY A 29 -11.29 1.88 4.46
CA GLY A 29 -10.69 1.14 3.33
C GLY A 29 -9.57 0.17 3.76
N GLN A 30 -8.72 0.58 4.71
CA GLN A 30 -7.64 -0.26 5.24
C GLN A 30 -7.40 -0.01 6.74
N VAL A 31 -6.92 -1.03 7.43
CA VAL A 31 -6.50 -0.94 8.85
C VAL A 31 -5.11 -1.54 9.00
N VAL A 32 -4.22 -0.81 9.68
CA VAL A 32 -2.86 -1.23 10.00
C VAL A 32 -2.83 -1.92 11.35
N ILE A 33 -2.26 -3.12 11.40
CA ILE A 33 -2.13 -3.91 12.63
C ILE A 33 -0.67 -3.89 13.10
N MET A 34 -0.46 -3.44 14.33
CA MET A 34 0.83 -3.37 15.00
C MET A 34 1.13 -4.64 15.82
N LYS A 35 2.37 -5.12 15.75
CA LYS A 35 2.92 -6.15 16.64
C LYS A 35 4.21 -5.63 17.28
N ASN A 36 4.31 -5.68 18.61
CA ASN A 36 5.46 -5.16 19.36
C ASN A 36 5.76 -3.68 19.03
N ASN A 37 4.71 -2.85 18.98
CA ASN A 37 4.80 -1.43 18.68
C ASN A 37 5.37 -1.08 17.28
N ALA A 38 5.36 -2.04 16.35
CA ALA A 38 5.73 -1.84 14.96
C ALA A 38 4.60 -2.29 14.03
N PRO A 39 4.27 -1.54 12.95
CA PRO A 39 3.30 -1.97 11.96
C PRO A 39 3.80 -3.26 11.29
N LYS A 40 2.97 -4.30 11.26
CA LYS A 40 3.37 -5.61 10.75
C LYS A 40 2.40 -6.23 9.75
N TYR A 41 1.12 -5.90 9.86
CA TYR A 41 0.10 -6.40 8.94
C TYR A 41 -0.84 -5.26 8.52
N VAL A 42 -1.54 -5.45 7.40
CA VAL A 42 -2.62 -4.58 6.94
C VAL A 42 -3.81 -5.47 6.63
N LEU A 43 -5.00 -5.03 7.04
CA LEU A 43 -6.27 -5.61 6.65
C LEU A 43 -6.95 -4.63 5.68
N THR A 44 -7.44 -5.15 4.56
CA THR A 44 -8.12 -4.38 3.51
C THR A 44 -9.17 -5.27 2.86
N GLU A 45 -10.17 -4.68 2.21
CA GLU A 45 -11.13 -5.43 1.41
C GLU A 45 -10.43 -6.15 0.25
N PHE A 46 -10.84 -7.39 -0.03
CA PHE A 46 -10.26 -8.20 -1.10
C PHE A 46 -10.35 -7.53 -2.47
N ASN A 47 -11.49 -6.89 -2.78
CA ASN A 47 -11.69 -6.21 -4.06
C ASN A 47 -10.81 -4.97 -4.22
N GLN A 48 -10.47 -4.28 -3.13
CA GLN A 48 -9.53 -3.16 -3.17
C GLN A 48 -8.09 -3.64 -3.30
N ALA A 49 -7.72 -4.70 -2.57
CA ALA A 49 -6.40 -5.33 -2.69
C ALA A 49 -6.09 -5.83 -4.12
N ASP A 50 -7.09 -6.39 -4.80
CA ASP A 50 -6.95 -6.88 -6.19
C ASP A 50 -6.83 -5.74 -7.22
N ASN A 51 -7.24 -4.52 -6.86
CA ASN A 51 -7.07 -3.32 -7.69
C ASN A 51 -5.70 -2.65 -7.46
N GLU A 52 -5.18 -2.64 -6.23
CA GLU A 52 -3.85 -2.07 -5.93
C GLU A 52 -2.68 -2.87 -6.55
N GLY A 53 -2.88 -4.17 -6.80
CA GLY A 53 -1.92 -5.02 -7.51
C GLY A 53 -1.91 -4.83 -9.04
N LYS A 54 -2.90 -4.14 -9.61
CA LYS A 54 -3.02 -3.90 -11.05
C LYS A 54 -2.59 -2.48 -11.37
N VAL A 55 -1.28 -2.24 -11.36
CA VAL A 55 -0.75 -1.00 -11.95
C VAL A 55 -1.15 -1.00 -13.42
N SER A 56 -1.87 0.02 -13.84
CA SER A 56 -2.25 0.16 -15.24
C SER A 56 -0.99 0.32 -16.11
N ASP A 57 -1.00 -0.24 -17.33
CA ASP A 57 0.11 -0.07 -18.28
C ASP A 57 0.42 1.42 -18.52
N GLU A 58 -0.58 2.29 -18.41
CA GLU A 58 -0.45 3.74 -18.53
C GLU A 58 0.35 4.36 -17.38
N GLU A 59 0.14 3.91 -16.14
CA GLU A 59 0.90 4.38 -14.98
C GLU A 59 2.33 3.84 -15.00
N LEU A 60 2.52 2.56 -15.35
CA LEU A 60 3.84 1.97 -15.58
C LEU A 60 4.62 2.76 -16.63
N LYS A 61 3.98 3.12 -17.74
CA LYS A 61 4.61 3.91 -18.81
C LYS A 61 5.00 5.31 -18.34
N LYS A 62 4.13 6.00 -17.60
CA LYS A 62 4.46 7.33 -17.02
C LYS A 62 5.65 7.28 -16.06
N VAL A 63 5.73 6.26 -15.21
CA VAL A 63 6.85 6.06 -14.29
C VAL A 63 8.13 5.75 -15.08
N SER A 64 8.04 4.87 -16.08
CA SER A 64 9.17 4.51 -16.95
C SER A 64 9.72 5.72 -17.70
N GLU A 65 8.85 6.53 -18.34
CA GLU A 65 9.26 7.74 -19.05
C GLU A 65 9.95 8.76 -18.12
N LYS A 66 9.47 8.90 -16.88
CA LYS A 66 10.07 9.78 -15.88
C LYS A 66 11.46 9.29 -15.45
N LEU A 67 11.63 7.98 -15.25
CA LEU A 67 12.91 7.37 -14.88
C LEU A 67 13.94 7.47 -16.02
N ILE A 68 13.52 7.19 -17.26
CA ILE A 68 14.36 7.31 -18.45
C ILE A 68 14.83 8.75 -18.63
N LYS A 69 13.94 9.75 -18.51
CA LYS A 69 14.33 11.16 -18.59
C LYS A 69 15.32 11.56 -17.50
N LYS A 70 15.11 11.10 -16.25
CA LYS A 70 15.98 11.45 -15.13
C LYS A 70 17.39 10.87 -15.28
N ASN A 71 17.49 9.64 -15.78
CA ASN A 71 18.74 8.90 -15.88
C ASN A 71 19.27 8.82 -17.33
N HIS A 72 18.80 9.71 -18.21
CA HIS A 72 19.06 9.65 -19.65
C HIS A 72 20.55 9.51 -19.98
N LYS A 73 21.41 10.31 -19.33
CA LYS A 73 22.87 10.26 -19.51
C LYS A 73 23.48 8.91 -19.12
N VAL A 74 22.95 8.26 -18.09
CA VAL A 74 23.44 6.95 -17.63
C VAL A 74 23.05 5.87 -18.64
N TYR A 75 21.85 5.95 -19.19
CA TYR A 75 21.40 5.02 -20.24
C TYR A 75 22.16 5.20 -21.56
N GLU A 76 22.51 6.44 -21.94
CA GLU A 76 23.35 6.70 -23.12
C GLU A 76 24.77 6.13 -22.99
N GLU A 77 25.38 6.25 -21.80
CA GLU A 77 26.70 5.67 -21.54
C GLU A 77 26.67 4.13 -21.47
N LEU A 78 25.58 3.52 -20.99
CA LEU A 78 25.39 2.07 -20.99
C LEU A 78 25.09 1.47 -22.37
N ALA A 79 24.61 2.29 -23.31
CA ALA A 79 24.29 1.85 -24.67
C ALA A 79 25.49 1.94 -25.64
N LYS A 80 26.65 2.37 -25.13
CA LYS A 80 27.91 2.54 -25.86
C LYS A 80 28.79 1.31 -25.72
#